data_AF-A0A815J5Y2-F1
#
_entry.id   AF-A0A815J5Y2-F1
#
_cell.length_a   1.000
_cell.length_b   1.000
_cell.length_c   1.000
_cell.angle_alpha   90.00
_cell.angle_beta   90.00
_cell.angle_gamma   90.00
#
_symmetry.space_group_name_H-M   'P 1'
#
loop_
_entity.id
_entity.type
_entity.pdbx_description
1 polymer ?
#
loop_
_entity_poly.entity_id
_entity_poly.type
_entity_poly.pdbx_seq_one_letter_code
_entity_poly.pdbx_strand_id
1 'polypeptide(L)'
;MALKVLSKDGVEFQIDAEIAQQSSLLKPYSDEGFSGSIPLINVESSILKNIIEFCNHHKNDSQPEDVDGDNDDDDDDPNKDIYEPKRSDDIDEWDSNFMKKFSVQDGTLFDIINASNYLGIKLLLGVGCKTIANLIRGKSAQECLYHKSVIGSLHSLSLSSQFSFDFDI
;
A
#
# COMPACT_ATOMS: atom_id res chain seq x y z
N MET A 1 -5.33 8.05 -21.48
CA MET A 1 -4.99 6.84 -22.28
C MET A 1 -5.22 5.63 -21.37
N ALA A 2 -5.65 4.49 -21.90
CA ALA A 2 -6.00 3.33 -21.07
C ALA A 2 -5.02 2.17 -21.28
N LEU A 3 -4.43 1.68 -20.19
CA LEU A 3 -3.57 0.51 -20.13
C LEU A 3 -4.42 -0.74 -19.84
N LYS A 4 -4.12 -1.85 -20.51
CA LYS A 4 -4.80 -3.13 -20.27
C LYS A 4 -3.98 -4.01 -19.34
N VAL A 5 -4.64 -4.56 -18.33
CA VAL A 5 -4.04 -5.52 -17.40
C VAL A 5 -4.95 -6.74 -17.26
N LEU A 6 -4.36 -7.92 -17.09
CA LEU A 6 -5.07 -9.19 -16.94
C LEU A 6 -4.82 -9.72 -15.52
N SER A 7 -5.85 -9.87 -14.72
CA SER A 7 -5.73 -10.44 -13.37
C SER A 7 -5.37 -11.93 -13.42
N LYS A 8 -4.95 -12.47 -12.28
CA LYS A 8 -4.58 -13.88 -12.08
C LYS A 8 -5.69 -14.86 -12.48
N ASP A 9 -6.95 -14.51 -12.22
CA ASP A 9 -8.15 -15.27 -12.59
C ASP A 9 -8.64 -14.99 -14.02
N GLY A 10 -7.84 -14.29 -14.84
CA GLY A 10 -8.10 -14.10 -16.27
C GLY A 10 -9.12 -13.01 -16.61
N VAL A 11 -9.37 -12.07 -15.70
CA VAL A 11 -10.24 -10.92 -15.95
C VAL A 11 -9.42 -9.74 -16.47
N GLU A 12 -9.79 -9.20 -17.62
CA GLU A 12 -9.12 -8.02 -18.18
C GLU A 12 -9.71 -6.72 -17.62
N PHE A 13 -8.84 -5.78 -17.28
CA PHE A 13 -9.16 -4.44 -16.81
C PHE A 13 -8.54 -3.39 -17.73
N GLN A 14 -9.25 -2.29 -17.92
CA GLN A 14 -8.72 -1.06 -18.50
C GLN A 14 -8.51 -0.06 -17.37
N ILE A 15 -7.27 0.38 -17.19
CA ILE A 15 -6.89 1.35 -16.17
C ILE A 15 -6.37 2.61 -16.86
N ASP A 16 -6.72 3.77 -16.32
CA ASP A 16 -6.24 5.04 -16.85
C ASP A 16 -4.74 5.22 -16.56
N ALA A 17 -4.06 5.98 -17.41
CA ALA A 17 -2.62 6.24 -17.28
C ALA A 17 -2.28 6.88 -15.92
N GLU A 18 -3.12 7.76 -15.39
CA GLU A 18 -2.94 8.40 -14.08
C GLU A 18 -2.99 7.39 -12.93
N ILE A 19 -3.77 6.32 -13.08
CA ILE A 19 -3.83 5.21 -12.11
C ILE A 19 -2.58 4.33 -12.26
N ALA A 20 -2.18 4.04 -13.49
CA ALA A 20 -0.98 3.25 -13.77
C ALA A 20 0.31 3.93 -13.27
N GLN A 21 0.38 5.26 -13.29
CA GLN A 21 1.54 6.03 -12.80
C GLN A 21 1.80 5.89 -11.30
N GLN A 22 0.80 5.52 -10.51
CA GLN A 22 0.95 5.27 -9.06
C GLN A 22 1.60 3.92 -8.76
N SER A 23 1.63 3.01 -9.72
CA SER A 23 2.28 1.70 -9.59
C SER A 23 3.66 1.76 -10.23
N SER A 24 4.72 1.48 -9.47
CA SER A 24 6.06 1.40 -10.05
C SER A 24 6.20 0.29 -11.10
N LEU A 25 5.38 -0.77 -11.01
CA LEU A 25 5.31 -1.86 -11.97
C LEU A 25 4.63 -1.43 -13.29
N LEU A 26 3.55 -0.63 -13.21
CA LEU A 26 2.73 -0.27 -14.37
C LEU A 26 3.16 1.05 -15.02
N LYS A 27 3.80 1.95 -14.27
CA LYS A 27 4.29 3.25 -14.73
C LYS A 27 5.13 3.19 -16.02
N PRO A 28 6.05 2.23 -16.24
CA PRO A 28 6.79 2.15 -17.51
C PRO A 28 5.91 1.88 -18.74
N TYR A 29 4.68 1.42 -18.54
CA TYR A 29 3.72 1.09 -19.60
C TYR A 29 2.58 2.10 -19.72
N SER A 30 2.56 3.15 -18.89
CA SER A 30 1.53 4.19 -18.94
C SER A 30 1.70 5.18 -20.10
N ASP A 31 2.88 5.15 -20.75
CA ASP A 31 3.24 6.06 -21.83
C ASP A 31 2.76 5.57 -23.21
N GLU A 32 2.76 6.47 -24.19
CA GLU A 32 2.27 6.20 -25.53
C GLU A 32 3.07 5.06 -26.21
N GLY A 33 2.35 4.00 -26.62
CA GLY A 33 2.90 2.97 -27.51
C GLY A 33 2.73 1.53 -27.03
N PHE A 34 2.33 1.29 -25.78
CA PHE A 34 2.02 -0.06 -25.33
C PHE A 34 0.61 -0.49 -25.77
N SER A 35 0.52 -1.48 -26.65
CA SER A 35 -0.75 -2.03 -27.15
C SER A 35 -1.09 -3.42 -26.60
N GLY A 36 -0.30 -3.93 -25.66
CA GLY A 36 -0.48 -5.26 -25.06
C GLY A 36 -1.42 -5.29 -23.86
N SER A 37 -1.55 -6.46 -23.24
CA SER A 37 -2.20 -6.66 -21.94
C SER A 37 -1.15 -7.19 -20.96
N ILE A 38 -1.01 -6.55 -19.79
CA ILE A 38 -0.01 -6.91 -18.78
C ILE A 38 -0.60 -7.95 -17.82
N PRO A 39 -0.06 -9.18 -17.73
CA PRO A 39 -0.56 -10.18 -16.80
C PRO A 39 -0.09 -9.90 -15.37
N LEU A 40 -1.04 -9.70 -14.46
CA LEU A 40 -0.84 -9.55 -13.03
C LEU A 40 -1.06 -10.91 -12.34
N ILE A 41 -0.08 -11.79 -12.52
CA ILE A 41 -0.14 -13.21 -12.09
C ILE A 41 -0.34 -13.42 -10.59
N ASN A 42 -0.12 -12.39 -9.78
CA ASN A 42 -0.21 -12.44 -8.32
C ASN A 42 -1.42 -11.67 -7.75
N VAL A 43 -2.31 -11.14 -8.60
CA VAL A 43 -3.43 -10.30 -8.15
C VAL A 43 -4.74 -10.82 -8.72
N GLU A 44 -5.64 -11.26 -7.84
CA GLU A 44 -7.01 -11.66 -8.20
C GLU A 44 -7.85 -10.45 -8.63
N SER A 45 -8.85 -10.66 -9.49
CA SER A 45 -9.71 -9.57 -10.01
C SER A 45 -10.45 -8.80 -8.91
N SER A 46 -10.86 -9.48 -7.83
CA SER A 46 -11.53 -8.87 -6.67
C SER A 46 -10.63 -7.87 -5.94
N ILE A 47 -9.36 -8.25 -5.74
CA ILE A 47 -8.34 -7.42 -5.08
C ILE A 47 -7.96 -6.25 -5.99
N LEU A 48 -7.76 -6.51 -7.28
CA LEU A 48 -7.40 -5.49 -8.25
C LEU A 48 -8.45 -4.37 -8.36
N LYS A 49 -9.75 -4.72 -8.29
CA LYS A 49 -10.84 -3.72 -8.26
C LYS A 49 -10.70 -2.73 -7.11
N ASN A 50 -10.39 -3.23 -5.91
CA ASN A 50 -10.21 -2.40 -4.72
C ASN A 50 -8.97 -1.51 -4.86
N ILE A 51 -7.88 -2.04 -5.40
CA ILE A 51 -6.66 -1.24 -5.66
C ILE A 51 -6.94 -0.12 -6.65
N ILE A 52 -7.68 -0.39 -7.72
CA ILE A 52 -8.06 0.63 -8.70
C ILE A 52 -8.96 1.70 -8.06
N GLU A 53 -9.91 1.32 -7.20
CA GLU A 53 -10.74 2.27 -6.43
C GLU A 53 -9.87 3.20 -5.58
N PHE A 54 -8.91 2.64 -4.86
CA PHE A 54 -7.95 3.39 -4.05
C PHE A 54 -7.13 4.37 -4.89
N CYS A 55 -6.46 3.88 -5.94
CA CYS A 55 -5.64 4.73 -6.80
C CYS A 55 -6.47 5.84 -7.47
N ASN A 56 -7.74 5.60 -7.81
CA ASN A 56 -8.58 6.64 -8.39
C ASN A 56 -8.92 7.76 -7.38
N HIS A 57 -9.04 7.42 -6.09
CA HIS A 57 -9.20 8.43 -5.03
C HIS A 57 -7.92 9.27 -4.87
N HIS A 58 -6.76 8.62 -4.80
CA HIS A 58 -5.45 9.26 -4.54
C HIS A 58 -4.70 9.72 -5.79
N LYS A 59 -5.34 9.80 -6.95
CA LYS A 59 -4.66 10.16 -8.21
C LYS A 59 -4.05 11.57 -8.24
N ASN A 60 -4.49 12.45 -7.35
CA ASN A 60 -3.95 13.80 -7.22
C ASN A 60 -3.00 13.94 -6.02
N ASP A 61 -2.81 12.87 -5.25
CA ASP A 61 -1.96 12.90 -4.07
C ASP A 61 -0.52 12.64 -4.48
N SER A 62 0.41 13.40 -3.88
CA SER A 62 1.83 13.12 -4.04
C SER A 62 2.15 11.77 -3.43
N GLN A 63 2.71 10.85 -4.21
CA GLN A 63 3.24 9.60 -3.67
C GLN A 63 4.37 9.93 -2.70
N PRO A 64 4.47 9.24 -1.55
CA PRO A 64 5.59 9.45 -0.64
C PRO A 64 6.91 9.18 -1.38
N GLU A 65 7.80 10.17 -1.38
CA GLU A 65 9.18 10.00 -1.81
C GLU A 65 9.88 9.04 -0.84
N ASP A 66 10.90 8.33 -1.34
CA ASP A 66 11.77 7.53 -0.48
C ASP A 66 12.52 8.48 0.44
N VAL A 67 11.95 8.73 1.62
CA VAL A 67 12.69 9.34 2.72
C VAL A 67 13.65 8.26 3.22
N ASP A 68 14.89 8.31 2.72
CA ASP A 68 16.01 7.60 3.33
C ASP A 68 15.97 7.88 4.84
N GLY A 69 15.82 6.80 5.61
CA GLY A 69 15.55 6.84 7.03
C GLY A 69 16.75 7.32 7.85
N ASP A 70 16.95 8.63 7.87
CA ASP A 70 17.70 9.36 8.90
C ASP A 70 17.00 10.71 9.09
N ASN A 71 15.91 10.72 9.84
CA ASN A 71 15.63 11.86 10.68
C ASN A 71 15.85 11.36 12.10
N ASP A 72 17.13 11.32 12.48
CA ASP A 72 17.52 11.45 13.87
C ASP A 72 16.70 12.61 14.48
N ASP A 73 16.18 12.35 15.67
CA ASP A 73 15.42 13.28 16.50
C ASP A 73 16.24 14.53 16.85
N ASP A 74 16.40 15.48 15.92
CA ASP A 74 16.83 16.85 16.22
C ASP A 74 15.60 17.72 16.46
N ASP A 75 15.13 17.67 17.71
CA ASP A 75 13.91 18.26 18.27
C ASP A 75 13.96 19.80 18.46
N ASP A 76 14.82 20.53 17.74
CA ASP A 76 15.16 21.94 18.03
C ASP A 76 15.05 22.91 16.83
N ASP A 77 14.19 22.65 15.83
CA ASP A 77 13.82 23.67 14.83
C ASP A 77 12.48 24.37 15.18
N PRO A 78 12.50 25.64 15.64
CA PRO A 78 11.31 26.40 16.01
C PRO A 78 10.44 26.86 14.82
N ASN A 79 10.74 26.46 13.58
CA ASN A 79 9.96 26.78 12.38
C ASN A 79 9.19 25.59 11.76
N LYS A 80 9.06 24.47 12.48
CA LYS A 80 8.38 23.25 12.00
C LYS A 80 6.84 23.32 12.00
N ASP A 81 6.23 24.48 12.30
CA ASP A 81 4.76 24.64 12.38
C ASP A 81 4.04 24.74 11.01
N ILE A 82 4.73 24.57 9.88
CA ILE A 82 4.09 24.67 8.54
C ILE A 82 4.05 23.34 7.77
N TYR A 83 4.76 22.31 8.22
CA TYR A 83 4.62 20.94 7.71
C TYR A 83 4.64 19.98 8.90
N GLU A 84 3.50 19.88 9.60
CA GLU A 84 3.31 18.82 10.59
C GLU A 84 3.55 17.46 9.92
N PRO A 85 4.56 16.67 10.33
CA PRO A 85 4.59 15.28 9.96
C PRO A 85 3.37 14.65 10.66
N LYS A 86 2.31 14.35 9.88
CA LYS A 86 1.20 13.51 10.34
C LYS A 86 1.80 12.37 11.15
N ARG A 87 1.34 12.16 12.38
CA ARG A 87 1.88 11.12 13.25
C ARG A 87 1.99 9.82 12.47
N SER A 88 3.00 9.00 12.79
CA SER A 88 3.20 7.69 12.15
C SER A 88 1.93 6.84 12.09
N ASP A 89 1.00 7.05 13.03
CA ASP A 89 -0.22 6.26 13.21
C ASP A 89 -1.48 6.91 12.60
N ASP A 90 -1.40 8.17 12.17
CA ASP A 90 -2.55 8.90 11.65
C ASP A 90 -2.81 8.49 10.19
N ILE A 91 -3.99 7.91 9.98
CA ILE A 91 -4.59 7.60 8.69
C ILE A 91 -5.76 8.57 8.51
N ASP A 92 -5.94 9.18 7.33
CA ASP A 92 -7.08 10.05 7.12
C ASP A 92 -8.41 9.28 7.16
N GLU A 93 -9.51 10.03 7.24
CA GLU A 93 -10.82 9.45 7.43
C GLU A 93 -11.26 8.58 6.24
N TRP A 94 -10.94 8.97 5.00
CA TRP A 94 -11.32 8.21 3.82
C TRP A 94 -10.56 6.89 3.79
N ASP A 95 -9.24 6.94 3.99
CA ASP A 95 -8.37 5.77 4.05
C ASP A 95 -8.76 4.81 5.18
N SER A 96 -9.07 5.34 6.36
CA SER A 96 -9.54 4.54 7.49
C SER A 96 -10.85 3.83 7.14
N ASN A 97 -11.79 4.53 6.51
CA ASN A 97 -13.07 3.96 6.11
C ASN A 97 -12.94 2.97 4.95
N PHE A 98 -12.02 3.22 4.02
CA PHE A 98 -11.68 2.30 2.94
C PHE A 98 -11.11 1.01 3.51
N MET A 99 -10.14 1.09 4.42
CA MET A 99 -9.51 -0.08 5.03
C MET A 99 -10.48 -0.91 5.89
N LYS A 100 -11.41 -0.26 6.60
CA LYS A 100 -12.45 -0.96 7.37
C LYS A 100 -13.38 -1.84 6.54
N LYS A 101 -13.43 -1.66 5.21
CA LYS A 101 -14.19 -2.54 4.31
C LYS A 101 -13.59 -3.95 4.24
N PHE A 102 -12.30 -4.10 4.52
CA PHE A 102 -11.57 -5.35 4.39
C PHE A 102 -11.38 -6.00 5.76
N SER A 103 -11.73 -7.27 5.87
CA SER A 103 -11.51 -8.01 7.11
C SER A 103 -10.08 -8.54 7.15
N VAL A 104 -9.55 -8.63 8.37
CA VAL A 104 -8.32 -9.38 8.65
C VAL A 104 -8.61 -10.88 8.71
N GLN A 105 -9.83 -11.26 9.10
CA GLN A 105 -10.21 -12.65 9.32
C GLN A 105 -10.36 -13.45 8.02
N ASP A 106 -10.79 -12.80 6.95
CA ASP A 106 -10.96 -13.43 5.63
C ASP A 106 -9.69 -13.33 4.76
N GLY A 107 -8.64 -12.65 5.25
CA GLY A 107 -7.39 -12.47 4.53
C GLY A 107 -7.38 -11.30 3.55
N THR A 108 -8.52 -10.64 3.31
CA THR A 108 -8.65 -9.64 2.23
C THR A 108 -7.73 -8.45 2.45
N LEU A 109 -7.58 -7.96 3.69
CA LEU A 109 -6.65 -6.86 3.98
C LEU A 109 -5.20 -7.24 3.67
N PHE A 110 -4.82 -8.49 3.93
CA PHE A 110 -3.47 -8.98 3.62
C PHE A 110 -3.25 -9.12 2.13
N ASP A 111 -4.25 -9.61 1.39
CA ASP A 111 -4.19 -9.69 -0.07
C ASP A 111 -4.04 -8.31 -0.71
N ILE A 112 -4.74 -7.29 -0.18
CA ILE A 112 -4.58 -5.90 -0.60
C ILE A 112 -3.14 -5.42 -0.35
N ILE A 113 -2.59 -5.64 0.84
CA ILE A 113 -1.22 -5.24 1.19
C ILE A 113 -0.20 -5.94 0.29
N ASN A 114 -0.33 -7.25 0.09
CA ASN A 114 0.59 -8.04 -0.71
C ASN A 114 0.53 -7.64 -2.19
N ALA A 115 -0.68 -7.43 -2.74
CA ALA A 115 -0.85 -6.95 -4.10
C ALA A 115 -0.32 -5.52 -4.28
N SER A 116 -0.46 -4.66 -3.27
CA SER A 116 0.09 -3.30 -3.28
C SER A 116 1.62 -3.30 -3.29
N ASN A 117 2.23 -4.20 -2.52
CA ASN A 117 3.67 -4.42 -2.56
C ASN A 117 4.13 -4.92 -3.94
N TYR A 118 3.44 -5.92 -4.50
CA TYR A 118 3.72 -6.45 -5.83
C TYR A 118 3.62 -5.38 -6.94
N LEU A 119 2.60 -4.53 -6.87
CA LEU A 119 2.39 -3.43 -7.82
C LEU A 119 3.27 -2.20 -7.52
N GLY A 120 3.92 -2.16 -6.36
CA GLY A 120 4.73 -1.04 -5.90
C GLY A 120 3.94 0.25 -5.69
N ILE A 121 2.75 0.14 -5.10
CA ILE A 121 1.89 1.29 -4.74
C ILE A 121 2.16 1.64 -3.27
N LYS A 122 3.10 2.56 -3.04
CA LYS A 122 3.65 2.85 -1.70
C LYS A 122 2.60 3.41 -0.74
N LEU A 123 1.73 4.31 -1.22
CA LEU A 123 0.70 4.92 -0.38
C LEU A 123 -0.25 3.86 0.19
N LEU A 124 -0.76 2.96 -0.67
CA LEU A 124 -1.67 1.89 -0.26
C LEU A 124 -1.00 0.88 0.68
N LEU A 125 0.27 0.54 0.42
CA LEU A 125 1.07 -0.30 1.32
C LEU A 125 1.20 0.34 2.70
N GLY A 126 1.54 1.64 2.76
CA GLY A 126 1.69 2.38 4.01
C GLY A 126 0.41 2.43 4.82
N VAL A 127 -0.72 2.78 4.19
CA VAL A 127 -2.04 2.83 4.85
C VAL A 127 -2.45 1.44 5.37
N GLY A 128 -2.20 0.38 4.60
CA GLY A 128 -2.47 -0.99 5.00
C GLY A 128 -1.66 -1.42 6.22
N CYS A 129 -0.35 -1.15 6.21
CA CYS A 129 0.55 -1.42 7.33
C CYS A 129 0.13 -0.66 8.60
N LYS A 130 -0.16 0.65 8.49
CA LYS A 130 -0.65 1.46 9.61
C LYS A 130 -1.98 0.92 10.17
N THR A 131 -2.86 0.44 9.30
CA THR A 131 -4.15 -0.16 9.72
C THR A 131 -3.90 -1.43 10.53
N ILE A 132 -3.02 -2.31 10.08
CA ILE A 132 -2.64 -3.50 10.86
C ILE A 132 -1.99 -3.11 12.19
N ALA A 133 -1.09 -2.13 12.20
CA ALA A 133 -0.45 -1.65 13.42
C ALA A 133 -1.48 -1.14 14.44
N ASN A 134 -2.45 -0.33 14.00
CA ASN A 134 -3.56 0.15 14.83
C ASN A 134 -4.48 -0.97 15.32
N LEU A 135 -4.67 -2.04 14.52
CA LEU A 135 -5.44 -3.21 14.93
C LEU A 135 -4.71 -4.09 15.95
N ILE A 136 -3.37 -4.12 15.91
CA ILE A 136 -2.53 -4.82 16.89
C ILE A 136 -2.47 -4.02 18.20
N ARG A 137 -2.37 -2.68 18.10
CA ARG A 137 -2.32 -1.73 19.21
C ARG A 137 -3.66 -1.72 19.97
N GLY A 138 -3.81 -2.63 20.93
CA GLY A 138 -4.99 -2.71 21.81
C GLY A 138 -5.69 -4.07 21.81
N LYS A 139 -5.23 -5.06 21.03
CA LYS A 139 -5.74 -6.44 21.07
C LYS A 139 -4.93 -7.35 22.00
N SER A 140 -5.55 -8.45 22.44
CA SER A 140 -4.92 -9.42 23.35
C SER A 140 -3.77 -10.20 22.69
N ALA A 141 -2.82 -10.69 23.50
CA ALA A 141 -1.62 -11.40 23.01
C ALA A 141 -1.92 -12.63 22.11
N GLN A 142 -3.09 -13.27 22.26
CA GLN A 142 -3.49 -14.41 21.43
C GLN A 142 -3.93 -13.99 20.01
N GLU A 143 -4.59 -12.85 19.86
CA GLU A 143 -4.95 -12.30 18.54
C GLU A 143 -3.71 -11.75 17.83
N CYS A 144 -2.75 -11.21 18.59
CA CYS A 144 -1.46 -10.77 18.07
C CYS A 144 -0.62 -11.94 17.50
N LEU A 145 -0.72 -13.16 18.05
CA LEU A 145 0.05 -14.31 17.54
C LEU A 145 -0.41 -14.78 16.14
N TYR A 146 -1.69 -14.63 15.81
CA TYR A 146 -2.18 -14.84 14.44
C TYR A 146 -1.57 -13.81 13.48
N HIS A 147 -1.46 -12.56 13.92
CA HIS A 147 -0.81 -11.49 13.16
C HIS A 147 0.72 -11.67 13.08
N LYS A 148 1.39 -12.24 14.10
CA LYS A 148 2.86 -12.37 14.18
C LYS A 148 3.45 -13.34 13.16
N SER A 149 2.74 -14.42 12.80
CA SER A 149 3.11 -15.28 11.67
C SER A 149 3.14 -14.48 10.35
N VAL A 150 2.21 -13.55 10.21
CA VAL A 150 2.05 -12.73 9.01
C VAL A 150 3.03 -11.56 8.96
N ILE A 151 3.36 -10.94 10.12
CA ILE A 151 4.44 -9.95 10.25
C ILE A 151 5.79 -10.58 9.91
N GLY A 152 6.03 -11.85 10.25
CA GLY A 152 7.24 -12.57 9.83
C GLY A 152 7.38 -12.64 8.30
N SER A 153 6.27 -12.83 7.59
CA SER A 153 6.24 -12.78 6.11
C SER A 153 6.44 -11.35 5.59
N LEU A 154 5.85 -10.33 6.21
CA LEU A 154 6.04 -8.92 5.83
C LEU A 154 7.47 -8.41 6.12
N HIS A 155 8.08 -8.81 7.23
CA HIS A 155 9.48 -8.53 7.57
C HIS A 155 10.42 -9.25 6.61
N SER A 156 10.12 -10.50 6.23
CA SER A 156 10.84 -11.19 5.15
C SER A 156 10.69 -10.48 3.79
N LEU A 157 9.56 -9.84 3.52
CA LEU A 157 9.33 -9.07 2.30
C LEU A 157 10.06 -7.71 2.34
N SER A 158 10.10 -7.04 3.50
CA SER A 158 10.89 -5.83 3.79
C SER A 158 12.40 -6.07 3.69
N LEU A 159 12.90 -7.25 4.08
CA LEU A 159 14.30 -7.63 3.83
C LEU A 159 14.60 -7.91 2.34
N SER A 160 13.57 -8.15 1.52
CA SER A 160 13.73 -8.44 0.08
C SER A 160 13.50 -7.24 -0.83
N SER A 161 12.80 -6.20 -0.36
CA SER A 161 12.51 -4.95 -1.07
C SER A 161 12.83 -3.80 -0.13
N GLN A 162 13.68 -2.85 -0.54
CA GLN A 162 14.33 -1.74 0.21
C GLN A 162 13.43 -0.83 1.10
N PHE A 163 12.52 -1.38 1.90
CA PHE A 163 11.64 -0.65 2.81
C PHE A 163 11.92 -1.10 4.24
N SER A 164 12.36 -0.17 5.10
CA SER A 164 12.48 -0.40 6.53
C SER A 164 11.11 -0.19 7.19
N PHE A 165 10.60 -1.19 7.88
CA PHE A 165 9.43 -1.04 8.76
C PHE A 165 9.88 -1.36 10.19
N ASP A 166 10.07 -0.33 11.01
CA ASP A 166 10.32 -0.51 12.43
C ASP A 166 9.02 -0.92 13.13
N PHE A 167 8.89 -2.23 13.37
CA PHE A 167 7.92 -2.77 14.31
C PHE A 167 8.64 -3.04 15.62
N ASP A 168 8.68 -2.04 16.50
CA ASP A 168 9.05 -2.27 17.89
C ASP A 168 7.97 -3.13 18.56
N ILE A 169 8.33 -4.38 18.87
CA ILE A 169 7.55 -5.34 19.68
C ILE A 169 8.17 -5.44 21.07
#